data_AF-A0A6J7QF17-F1
#
_entry.id   AF-A0A6J7QF17-F1
#
_cell.length_a   1.000
_cell.length_b   1.000
_cell.length_c   1.000
_cell.angle_alpha   90.00
_cell.angle_beta   90.00
_cell.angle_gamma   90.00
#
_symmetry.space_group_name_H-M   'P 1'
#
loop_
_entity.id
_entity.type
_entity.pdbx_description
1 polymer ?
#
loop_
_entity_poly.entity_id
_entity_poly.type
_entity_poly.pdbx_seq_one_letter_code
_entity_poly.pdbx_strand_id
1 'polypeptide(L)'
;MAEVTAYIHIGPASRGRFAGRAPVPTHVLYLLEGSRPVLQLVPTDPAEVGQTVSWIPRGPDTILSDALVMLAAIVVGDLETNQALGRVNTLRIDDGPYELPEAAGLAVSAACAGLAAASVVVAVCAGSSITRQLQVLVDIDGEVEVLTTSYLAYGSGEQRFANGDLGAGDA
;
A
#
# COMPACT_ATOMS: atom_id res chain seq x y z
N MET A 1 -5.47 16.10 12.41
CA MET A 1 -6.22 15.17 11.53
C MET A 1 -5.18 14.33 10.81
N ALA A 2 -5.38 13.01 10.69
CA ALA A 2 -4.48 12.19 9.89
C ALA A 2 -4.92 12.24 8.42
N GLU A 3 -3.98 12.39 7.50
CA GLU A 3 -4.23 12.48 6.07
C GLU A 3 -3.64 11.27 5.34
N VAL A 4 -4.34 10.77 4.33
CA VAL A 4 -3.78 9.73 3.46
C VAL A 4 -2.75 10.38 2.54
N THR A 5 -1.49 9.99 2.70
CA THR A 5 -0.36 10.57 1.96
C THR A 5 0.31 9.56 1.03
N ALA A 6 0.00 8.28 1.17
CA ALA A 6 0.38 7.26 0.21
C ALA A 6 -0.61 6.09 0.26
N TYR A 7 -0.68 5.35 -0.85
CA TYR A 7 -1.35 4.05 -0.88
C TYR A 7 -0.56 3.06 -1.71
N ILE A 8 -0.62 1.79 -1.32
CA ILE A 8 0.05 0.68 -1.98
C ILE A 8 -1.00 -0.34 -2.38
N HIS A 9 -1.13 -0.59 -3.68
CA HIS A 9 -1.95 -1.68 -4.21
C HIS A 9 -1.09 -2.93 -4.31
N ILE A 10 -1.64 -4.05 -3.85
CA ILE A 10 -1.00 -5.36 -4.00
C ILE A 10 -1.98 -6.37 -4.59
N GLY A 11 -1.49 -7.16 -5.54
CA GLY A 11 -2.26 -8.23 -6.18
C GLY A 11 -1.34 -9.37 -6.63
N PRO A 12 -1.93 -10.46 -7.15
CA PRO A 12 -1.16 -11.55 -7.75
C PRO A 12 -0.30 -11.01 -8.89
N ALA A 13 0.91 -11.56 -9.05
CA ALA A 13 1.80 -11.19 -10.14
C ALA A 13 1.10 -11.27 -11.51
N SER A 14 1.21 -10.20 -12.30
CA SER A 14 0.85 -10.23 -13.72
C SER A 14 1.79 -11.22 -14.43
N ARG A 15 1.33 -11.92 -15.47
CA ARG A 15 2.21 -12.76 -16.31
C ARG A 15 3.07 -11.90 -17.26
N GLY A 16 3.76 -10.88 -16.72
CA GLY A 16 4.61 -9.91 -17.42
C GLY A 16 4.32 -8.47 -16.99
N ARG A 17 5.39 -7.67 -16.78
CA ARG A 17 5.37 -6.27 -16.29
C ARG A 17 4.14 -5.51 -16.76
N PHE A 18 3.15 -5.36 -15.87
CA PHE A 18 1.93 -4.54 -15.97
C PHE A 18 1.24 -4.43 -17.33
N ALA A 19 1.48 -5.28 -18.34
CA ALA A 19 1.10 -5.25 -19.76
C ALA A 19 0.06 -4.19 -20.25
N GLY A 20 0.30 -2.89 -19.98
CA GLY A 20 -0.70 -1.82 -20.14
C GLY A 20 -1.97 -1.93 -19.27
N ARG A 21 -2.03 -2.81 -18.28
CA ARG A 21 -3.14 -2.98 -17.33
C ARG A 21 -2.66 -2.84 -15.89
N ALA A 22 -3.36 -2.00 -15.14
CA ALA A 22 -3.22 -1.96 -13.69
C ALA A 22 -3.47 -3.37 -13.12
N PRO A 23 -2.69 -3.81 -12.12
CA PRO A 23 -2.94 -5.07 -11.45
C PRO A 23 -4.33 -5.03 -10.82
N VAL A 24 -4.98 -6.18 -10.68
CA VAL A 24 -6.21 -6.27 -9.88
C VAL A 24 -5.78 -6.37 -8.43
N PRO A 25 -5.94 -5.31 -7.61
CA PRO A 25 -5.53 -5.36 -6.22
C PRO A 25 -6.43 -6.34 -5.46
N THR A 26 -5.81 -7.16 -4.62
CA THR A 26 -6.50 -7.94 -3.58
C THR A 26 -6.60 -7.13 -2.28
N HIS A 27 -5.62 -6.24 -2.06
CA HIS A 27 -5.57 -5.37 -0.91
C HIS A 27 -5.03 -3.99 -1.29
N VAL A 28 -5.43 -3.00 -0.50
CA VAL A 28 -4.87 -1.65 -0.51
C VAL A 28 -4.34 -1.34 0.88
N LEU A 29 -3.08 -0.95 0.96
CA LEU A 29 -2.48 -0.40 2.16
C LEU A 29 -2.49 1.12 2.06
N TYR A 30 -3.07 1.80 3.04
CA TYR A 30 -3.04 3.26 3.17
C TYR A 30 -1.99 3.67 4.20
N LEU A 31 -1.23 4.71 3.90
CA LEU A 31 -0.42 5.42 4.88
C LEU A 31 -1.18 6.66 5.31
N LEU A 32 -1.58 6.70 6.59
CA LEU A 32 -2.19 7.84 7.23
C LEU A 32 -1.12 8.57 8.04
N GLU A 33 -0.73 9.77 7.60
CA GLU A 33 0.26 10.60 8.29
C GLU A 33 -0.43 11.66 9.14
N GLY A 34 0.06 11.80 10.37
CA GLY A 34 -0.42 12.73 11.38
C GLY A 34 0.64 12.85 12.49
N SER A 35 0.22 13.09 13.74
CA SER A 35 1.15 13.06 14.88
C SER A 35 1.76 11.68 15.13
N ARG A 36 1.06 10.62 14.70
CA ARG A 36 1.51 9.23 14.73
C ARG A 36 1.10 8.56 13.41
N PRO A 37 2.05 8.11 12.57
CA PRO A 37 1.72 7.47 11.31
C PRO A 37 1.06 6.10 11.55
N VAL A 38 0.14 5.72 10.68
CA VAL A 38 -0.54 4.42 10.70
C VAL A 38 -0.57 3.84 9.29
N LEU A 39 -0.23 2.56 9.18
CA LEU A 39 -0.41 1.74 7.99
C LEU A 39 -1.74 1.00 8.14
N GLN A 40 -2.66 1.17 7.20
CA GLN A 40 -3.98 0.55 7.24
C GLN A 40 -4.18 -0.33 6.02
N LEU A 41 -4.17 -1.63 6.21
CA LEU A 41 -4.38 -2.62 5.16
C LEU A 41 -5.87 -3.00 5.08
N VAL A 42 -6.43 -2.88 3.89
CA VAL A 42 -7.86 -3.10 3.62
C VAL A 42 -8.00 -4.06 2.43
N PRO A 43 -8.74 -5.17 2.56
CA PRO A 43 -9.09 -6.03 1.43
C PRO A 43 -9.96 -5.30 0.41
N THR A 44 -9.83 -5.67 -0.87
CA THR A 44 -10.68 -5.14 -1.94
C THR A 44 -11.92 -6.00 -2.20
N ASP A 45 -11.92 -7.25 -1.74
CA ASP A 45 -13.08 -8.13 -1.85
C ASP A 45 -14.21 -7.64 -0.91
N PRO A 46 -15.41 -7.34 -1.46
CA PRO A 46 -16.58 -6.98 -0.66
C PRO A 46 -16.94 -7.99 0.45
N ALA A 47 -16.61 -9.27 0.27
CA ALA A 47 -16.87 -10.32 1.25
C ALA A 47 -15.94 -10.25 2.48
N GLU A 48 -14.79 -9.58 2.35
CA GLU A 48 -13.80 -9.38 3.40
C GLU A 48 -13.85 -7.96 3.99
N VAL A 49 -14.85 -7.17 3.59
CA VAL A 49 -15.08 -5.82 4.12
C VAL A 49 -15.30 -5.89 5.63
N GLY A 50 -14.48 -5.12 6.36
CA GLY A 50 -14.39 -5.15 7.82
C GLY A 50 -13.09 -5.79 8.32
N GLN A 51 -12.39 -6.58 7.49
CA GLN A 51 -11.11 -7.18 7.87
C GLN A 51 -9.93 -6.21 7.72
N THR A 52 -10.01 -5.06 8.39
CA THR A 52 -8.95 -4.06 8.34
C THR A 52 -7.88 -4.37 9.38
N VAL A 53 -6.62 -4.39 8.94
CA VAL A 53 -5.47 -4.47 9.84
C VAL A 53 -4.80 -3.11 9.89
N SER A 54 -4.53 -2.59 11.08
CA SER A 54 -3.84 -1.32 11.27
C SER A 54 -2.55 -1.51 12.05
N TRP A 55 -1.42 -1.03 11.52
CA TRP A 55 -0.11 -1.09 12.14
C TRP A 55 0.48 0.30 12.34
N ILE A 56 1.28 0.43 13.39
CA ILE A 56 2.06 1.62 13.67
C ILE A 56 3.49 1.31 13.26
N PRO A 57 4.05 2.02 12.27
CA PRO A 57 5.45 1.91 11.92
C PRO A 57 6.35 2.11 13.13
N ARG A 58 7.49 1.43 13.14
CA ARG A 58 8.47 1.49 14.24
C ARG A 58 9.11 2.87 14.37
N GLY A 59 9.27 3.56 13.25
CA GLY A 59 9.81 4.92 13.22
C GLY A 59 9.61 5.60 11.89
N PRO A 60 9.93 6.91 11.81
CA PRO A 60 9.75 7.70 10.60
C PRO A 60 10.61 7.20 9.42
N ASP A 61 11.75 6.55 9.70
CA ASP A 61 12.68 6.06 8.67
C ASP A 61 12.41 4.61 8.23
N THR A 62 11.42 3.94 8.84
CA THR A 62 11.11 2.52 8.56
C THR A 62 9.72 2.31 7.98
N ILE A 63 8.94 3.37 7.76
CA ILE A 63 7.52 3.30 7.37
C ILE A 63 7.29 2.40 6.14
N LEU A 64 8.07 2.60 5.07
CA LEU A 64 7.89 1.81 3.86
C LEU A 64 8.35 0.37 4.06
N SER A 65 9.48 0.15 4.74
CA SER A 65 9.95 -1.20 5.08
C SER A 65 8.94 -1.96 5.94
N ASP A 66 8.32 -1.28 6.89
CA ASP A 66 7.26 -1.80 7.74
C ASP A 66 6.00 -2.14 6.95
N ALA A 67 5.66 -1.32 5.93
CA ALA A 67 4.59 -1.62 4.99
C ALA A 67 4.88 -2.89 4.18
N LEU A 68 6.12 -3.07 3.68
CA LEU A 68 6.49 -4.28 2.94
C LEU A 68 6.38 -5.54 3.79
N VAL A 69 6.84 -5.46 5.05
CA VAL A 69 6.70 -6.55 6.02
C VAL A 69 5.22 -6.89 6.26
N MET A 70 4.35 -5.88 6.36
CA MET A 70 2.91 -6.06 6.50
C MET A 70 2.31 -6.82 5.33
N LEU A 71 2.65 -6.40 4.11
CA LEU A 71 2.15 -7.00 2.88
C LEU A 71 2.63 -8.45 2.73
N ALA A 72 3.92 -8.71 2.97
CA ALA A 72 4.49 -10.05 2.89
C ALA A 72 3.86 -10.99 3.94
N ALA A 73 3.72 -10.53 5.18
CA ALA A 73 3.19 -11.35 6.27
C ALA A 73 1.70 -11.68 6.09
N ILE A 74 0.88 -10.67 5.75
CA ILE A 74 -0.59 -10.77 5.78
C ILE A 74 -1.15 -11.14 4.41
N VAL A 75 -0.72 -10.47 3.35
CA VAL A 75 -1.31 -10.63 2.01
C VAL A 75 -0.70 -11.82 1.29
N VAL A 76 0.63 -11.91 1.26
CA VAL A 76 1.32 -13.04 0.63
C VAL A 76 1.29 -14.28 1.53
N GLY A 77 1.29 -14.08 2.86
CA GLY A 77 1.40 -15.18 3.80
C GLY A 77 2.80 -15.79 3.84
N ASP A 78 3.84 -14.98 3.59
CA ASP A 78 5.23 -15.45 3.52
C ASP A 78 5.67 -16.07 4.86
N LEU A 79 6.19 -17.31 4.79
CA LEU A 79 6.50 -18.10 5.97
C LEU A 79 7.70 -17.53 6.74
N GLU A 80 8.74 -17.09 6.04
CA GLU A 80 9.96 -16.58 6.66
C GLU A 80 9.70 -15.25 7.38
N THR A 81 8.96 -14.35 6.74
CA THR A 81 8.48 -13.10 7.33
C THR A 81 7.61 -13.39 8.57
N ASN A 82 6.65 -14.31 8.46
CA ASN A 82 5.78 -14.67 9.60
C ASN A 82 6.53 -15.31 10.77
N GLN A 83 7.59 -16.09 10.48
CA GLN A 83 8.48 -16.65 11.50
C GLN A 83 9.33 -15.55 12.16
N ALA A 84 9.88 -14.62 11.38
CA ALA A 84 10.66 -13.49 11.89
C ALA A 84 9.84 -12.57 12.80
N LEU A 85 8.52 -12.43 12.53
CA LEU A 85 7.60 -11.70 13.38
C LEU A 85 7.15 -12.48 14.63
N GLY A 86 7.59 -13.72 14.83
CA GLY A 86 7.45 -14.44 16.10
C GLY A 86 6.03 -14.87 16.47
N ARG A 87 5.12 -15.00 15.48
CA ARG A 87 3.68 -15.41 15.53
C ARG A 87 2.68 -14.30 15.22
N VAL A 88 2.63 -13.86 13.96
CA VAL A 88 1.55 -13.00 13.45
C VAL A 88 0.21 -13.75 13.23
N ASN A 89 0.10 -15.02 13.62
CA ASN A 89 -1.19 -15.74 13.65
C ASN A 89 -2.15 -15.32 14.79
N THR A 90 -1.84 -14.26 15.56
CA THR A 90 -2.72 -13.72 16.61
C THR A 90 -3.10 -12.25 16.43
N LEU A 91 -2.79 -11.63 15.29
CA LEU A 91 -3.29 -10.28 15.01
C LEU A 91 -4.78 -10.34 14.74
N ARG A 92 -5.56 -10.05 15.77
CA ARG A 92 -7.01 -9.92 15.66
C ARG A 92 -7.32 -8.68 14.84
N ILE A 93 -8.01 -8.93 13.74
CA ILE A 93 -8.86 -7.96 13.06
C ILE A 93 -9.73 -7.29 14.15
N ASP A 94 -9.76 -5.95 14.16
CA ASP A 94 -10.57 -5.07 15.04
C ASP A 94 -10.02 -4.58 16.40
N ASP A 95 -8.81 -4.95 16.86
CA ASP A 95 -8.29 -4.48 18.17
C ASP A 95 -7.59 -3.09 18.16
N GLY A 96 -7.74 -2.32 17.07
CA GLY A 96 -7.06 -1.03 16.89
C GLY A 96 -5.61 -1.16 16.37
N PRO A 97 -4.86 -0.04 16.28
CA PRO A 97 -3.55 -0.06 15.62
C PRO A 97 -2.49 -0.76 16.48
N TYR A 98 -1.85 -1.77 15.91
CA TYR A 98 -0.83 -2.61 16.56
C TYR A 98 0.59 -2.05 16.34
N GLU A 99 1.42 -2.08 17.38
CA GLU A 99 2.84 -1.69 17.25
C GLU A 99 3.66 -2.84 16.67
N LEU A 100 4.34 -2.58 15.56
CA LEU A 100 5.24 -3.55 14.96
C LEU A 100 6.39 -3.90 15.91
N PRO A 101 6.64 -5.19 16.19
CA PRO A 101 7.77 -5.59 17.00
C PRO A 101 9.08 -5.18 16.32
N GLU A 102 10.08 -4.82 17.12
CA GLU A 102 11.40 -4.40 16.62
C GLU A 102 12.04 -5.42 15.67
N ALA A 103 11.78 -6.72 15.92
CA ALA A 103 12.18 -7.85 15.07
C ALA A 103 11.71 -7.75 13.61
N ALA A 104 10.70 -6.94 13.30
CA ALA A 104 10.27 -6.65 11.93
C ALA A 104 11.39 -6.07 11.05
N GLY A 105 12.42 -5.46 11.64
CA GLY A 105 13.58 -4.95 10.89
C GLY A 105 14.42 -6.05 10.27
N LEU A 106 14.47 -7.21 10.90
CA LEU A 106 15.14 -8.40 10.38
C LEU A 106 14.32 -9.06 9.27
N ALA A 107 13.01 -8.79 9.22
CA ALA A 107 12.09 -9.39 8.27
C ALA A 107 12.06 -8.67 6.90
N VAL A 108 12.68 -7.49 6.75
CA VAL A 108 12.55 -6.69 5.51
C VAL A 108 13.10 -7.43 4.29
N SER A 109 14.25 -8.09 4.42
CA SER A 109 14.82 -8.88 3.31
C SER A 109 13.94 -10.08 2.95
N ALA A 110 13.41 -10.79 3.95
CA ALA A 110 12.48 -11.90 3.75
C ALA A 110 11.18 -11.41 3.09
N ALA A 111 10.67 -10.26 3.54
CA ALA A 111 9.48 -9.63 2.98
C ALA A 111 9.66 -9.26 1.51
N CYS A 112 10.81 -8.67 1.14
CA CYS A 112 11.12 -8.35 -0.25
C CYS A 112 11.19 -9.60 -1.13
N ALA A 113 11.78 -10.69 -0.62
CA ALA A 113 11.81 -11.97 -1.32
C ALA A 113 10.40 -12.58 -1.48
N GLY A 114 9.56 -12.55 -0.43
CA GLY A 114 8.19 -13.04 -0.49
C GLY A 114 7.31 -12.27 -1.48
N LEU A 115 7.54 -10.96 -1.62
CA LEU A 115 6.81 -10.09 -2.55
C LEU A 115 7.16 -10.33 -4.03
N ALA A 116 8.17 -11.15 -4.36
CA ALA A 116 8.48 -11.52 -5.74
C ALA A 116 7.30 -12.18 -6.49
N ALA A 117 6.38 -12.82 -5.75
CA ALA A 117 5.18 -13.44 -6.29
C ALA A 117 3.99 -12.47 -6.49
N ALA A 118 4.17 -11.18 -6.21
CA ALA A 118 3.12 -10.17 -6.23
C ALA A 118 3.44 -9.01 -7.19
N SER A 119 2.38 -8.32 -7.62
CA SER A 119 2.49 -7.02 -8.26
C SER A 119 2.17 -5.93 -7.23
N VAL A 120 3.07 -4.96 -7.10
CA VAL A 120 3.01 -3.87 -6.11
C VAL A 120 3.01 -2.53 -6.84
N VAL A 121 2.00 -1.70 -6.60
CA VAL A 121 1.94 -0.33 -7.12
C VAL A 121 1.93 0.63 -5.93
N VAL A 122 2.92 1.51 -5.87
CA VAL A 122 3.10 2.47 -4.77
C VAL A 122 2.77 3.87 -5.29
N ALA A 123 1.69 4.46 -4.81
CA ALA A 123 1.32 5.84 -5.12
C ALA A 123 1.64 6.77 -3.94
N VAL A 124 2.39 7.84 -4.19
CA VAL A 124 2.91 8.73 -3.15
C VAL A 124 2.48 10.18 -3.40
N CYS A 125 1.85 10.80 -2.41
CA CYS A 125 1.49 12.21 -2.39
C CYS A 125 2.69 13.11 -2.08
N ALA A 126 2.63 14.35 -2.55
CA ALA A 126 3.68 15.33 -2.30
C ALA A 126 3.82 15.58 -0.80
N GLY A 127 5.05 15.48 -0.28
CA GLY A 127 5.32 15.67 1.14
C GLY A 127 5.20 14.40 2.00
N SER A 128 4.85 13.24 1.43
CA SER A 128 4.82 12.00 2.19
C SER A 128 6.21 11.58 2.68
N SER A 129 6.30 11.11 3.94
CA SER A 129 7.56 10.68 4.56
C SER A 129 8.24 9.52 3.83
N ILE A 130 7.47 8.65 3.17
CA ILE A 130 8.03 7.48 2.46
C ILE A 130 8.75 7.83 1.17
N THR A 131 8.65 9.08 0.69
CA THR A 131 9.35 9.53 -0.53
C THR A 131 10.86 9.28 -0.45
N ARG A 132 11.46 9.45 0.74
CA ARG A 132 12.90 9.22 0.99
C ARG A 132 13.25 7.75 1.27
N GLN A 133 12.26 6.87 1.21
CA GLN A 133 12.39 5.44 1.51
C GLN A 133 12.19 4.58 0.27
N LEU A 134 11.77 5.15 -0.87
CA LEU A 134 11.45 4.44 -2.10
C LEU A 134 12.59 3.53 -2.61
N GLN A 135 13.84 3.81 -2.23
CA GLN A 135 14.97 2.94 -2.54
C GLN A 135 14.80 1.51 -2.01
N VAL A 136 14.04 1.26 -0.94
CA VAL A 136 13.80 -0.10 -0.43
C VAL A 136 13.06 -0.99 -1.44
N LEU A 137 12.32 -0.38 -2.37
CA LEU A 137 11.56 -1.11 -3.39
C LEU A 137 12.45 -1.78 -4.43
N VAL A 138 13.73 -1.38 -4.55
CA VAL A 138 14.67 -2.01 -5.50
C VAL A 138 15.04 -3.43 -5.10
N ASP A 139 14.85 -3.77 -3.82
CA ASP A 139 15.16 -5.09 -3.28
C ASP A 139 14.03 -6.10 -3.52
N ILE A 140 12.87 -5.64 -4.01
CA ILE A 140 11.76 -6.51 -4.41
C ILE A 140 12.06 -7.06 -5.81
N ASP A 141 12.36 -8.36 -5.87
CA ASP A 141 12.56 -9.09 -7.14
C ASP A 141 11.21 -9.45 -7.80
N GLY A 142 10.34 -8.45 -7.95
CA GLY A 142 8.96 -8.58 -8.38
C GLY A 142 8.50 -7.42 -9.26
N GLU A 143 7.20 -7.39 -9.56
CA GLU A 143 6.61 -6.32 -10.38
C GLU A 143 6.29 -5.11 -9.50
N VAL A 144 7.18 -4.12 -9.47
CA VAL A 144 6.97 -2.87 -8.73
C VAL A 144 6.82 -1.67 -9.66
N GLU A 145 5.78 -0.87 -9.44
CA GLU A 145 5.58 0.43 -10.09
C GLU A 145 5.42 1.52 -9.03
N VAL A 146 6.06 2.66 -9.25
CA VAL A 146 5.98 3.82 -8.34
C VAL A 146 5.38 5.01 -9.07
N LEU A 147 4.28 5.53 -8.53
CA LEU A 147 3.54 6.67 -9.03
C LEU A 147 3.73 7.85 -8.08
N THR A 148 4.58 8.81 -8.46
CA THR A 148 4.77 10.03 -7.67
C THR A 148 3.83 11.14 -8.15
N THR A 149 3.18 11.85 -7.22
CA THR A 149 2.23 12.95 -7.49
C THR A 149 2.78 14.15 -8.26
N SER A 150 4.10 14.29 -8.48
CA SER A 150 4.62 15.19 -9.53
C SER A 150 3.97 14.92 -10.90
N TYR A 151 3.43 13.71 -11.08
CA TYR A 151 2.77 13.19 -12.27
C TYR A 151 1.23 13.24 -12.22
N LEU A 152 0.62 13.36 -11.03
CA LEU A 152 -0.85 13.42 -10.88
C LEU A 152 -1.44 14.83 -11.12
N ALA A 153 -0.58 15.86 -11.25
CA ALA A 153 -0.98 17.19 -11.68
C ALA A 153 -1.49 17.26 -13.14
N TYR A 154 -1.40 16.17 -13.90
CA TYR A 154 -1.99 16.04 -15.25
C TYR A 154 -3.31 15.26 -15.30
N GLY A 155 -3.83 14.81 -14.15
CA GLY A 155 -5.09 14.05 -14.06
C GLY A 155 -6.24 14.76 -13.36
N SER A 156 -6.03 15.95 -12.80
CA SER A 156 -7.09 16.76 -12.17
C SER A 156 -7.78 17.68 -13.18
N GLY A 157 -8.30 17.09 -14.25
CA GLY A 157 -9.23 17.73 -15.19
C GLY A 157 -10.59 17.05 -15.11
N GLU A 158 -11.45 17.58 -14.23
CA GLU A 158 -12.91 17.45 -14.23
C GLU A 158 -13.53 16.04 -14.41
N GLN A 159 -13.77 15.32 -13.31
CA GLN A 159 -15.08 14.65 -13.17
C GLN A 159 -16.06 15.64 -12.54
N ARG A 160 -16.72 16.44 -13.39
CA ARG A 160 -17.98 17.11 -13.04
C ARG A 160 -19.12 16.31 -13.64
N PHE A 161 -19.81 15.54 -12.80
CA PHE A 161 -21.20 15.19 -13.07
C PHE A 161 -22.07 16.40 -12.72
N ALA A 162 -22.70 17.02 -13.72
CA ALA A 162 -23.91 17.82 -13.52
C ALA A 162 -24.75 17.81 -14.81
N ASN A 163 -26.03 17.49 -14.63
CA ASN A 163 -27.08 17.32 -15.62
C ASN A 163 -27.31 18.52 -16.53
N GLY A 164 -27.76 18.22 -17.76
CA GLY A 164 -28.85 18.91 -18.45
C GLY A 164 -28.66 20.38 -18.79
N ASP A 165 -28.26 20.66 -20.03
CA ASP A 165 -28.90 21.71 -20.84
C ASP A 165 -28.57 21.47 -22.32
N LEU A 166 -29.49 20.83 -23.04
CA LEU A 166 -29.52 20.89 -24.51
C LEU A 166 -30.48 22.02 -24.87
N GLY A 167 -29.92 23.23 -24.96
CA GLY A 167 -30.69 24.44 -25.21
C GLY A 167 -29.89 25.47 -25.99
N ALA A 168 -30.03 25.40 -27.31
CA ALA A 168 -30.07 26.50 -28.28
C ALA A 168 -28.84 27.41 -28.50
N GLY A 169 -28.59 27.69 -29.79
CA GLY A 169 -28.26 29.06 -30.21
C GLY A 169 -27.07 29.22 -31.15
N ASP A 170 -27.34 29.09 -32.45
CA ASP A 170 -26.85 29.92 -33.56
C ASP A 170 -25.35 30.22 -33.74
N ALA A 171 -24.81 29.67 -34.85
CA ALA A 171 -24.23 30.45 -35.95
C ALA A 171 -24.34 29.67 -37.27
#